data_AF-A0A8H3CG80-F1
#
_entry.id   AF-A0A8H3CG80-F1
#
_cell.length_a   1.000
_cell.length_b   1.000
_cell.length_c   1.000
_cell.angle_alpha   90.00
_cell.angle_beta   90.00
_cell.angle_gamma   90.00
#
_symmetry.space_group_name_H-M   'P 1'
#
loop_
_entity.id
_entity.type
_entity.pdbx_description
1 polymer ?
#
loop_
_entity_poly.entity_id
_entity_poly.type
_entity_poly.pdbx_seq_one_letter_code
_entity_poly.pdbx_strand_id
1 'polypeptide(L)'
;SLGHTYQSPYPSDTTLEPGTYHILNAREGTAIQVSEHDPTHVVTWKQHDGESQQWFLQRSGHGYQLQNRYYDAYLAVSNTDNSGLVYASRYPTTWVFLKFDGNYIIQLADKNRVVDLHNGSGHNGNVFHIFNQDGSHMPHRIWRLERLSDDVGNEELAEIKEEMANKNKDLLESQEELFSAKKELSESHTLLHQRDETIRQLQQDLKSKEEALSHAHKVNEESAHLRNQHSLLEYKLSQQQTETKGLQAKVDRIEYLISQVGDISPVLGYDYRDLAQVMGKPDGSTSIGNKN
;
A
#
# COMPACT_ATOMS: atom_id res chain seq x y z
N SER A 1 -11.34 21.23 35.63
CA SER A 1 -12.22 22.28 36.17
C SER A 1 -13.12 22.72 35.02
N LEU A 2 -14.41 22.41 35.07
CA LEU A 2 -15.37 22.79 34.03
C LEU A 2 -15.66 24.29 34.17
N GLY A 3 -15.09 25.09 33.27
CA GLY A 3 -15.22 26.55 33.27
C GLY A 3 -16.69 26.95 33.20
N HIS A 4 -17.16 27.65 34.23
CA HIS A 4 -18.45 28.33 34.19
C HIS A 4 -18.38 29.40 33.12
N THR A 5 -19.06 29.19 31.99
CA THR A 5 -19.31 30.24 31.00
C THR A 5 -20.11 31.33 31.70
N TYR A 6 -19.51 32.49 31.88
CA TYR A 6 -20.20 33.63 32.46
C TYR A 6 -21.36 34.03 31.53
N GLN A 7 -22.58 33.98 32.05
CA GLN A 7 -23.77 34.31 31.27
C GLN A 7 -24.03 35.82 31.36
N SER A 8 -23.63 36.54 30.30
CA SER A 8 -23.96 37.95 30.14
C SER A 8 -25.47 38.15 30.00
N PRO A 9 -26.07 39.24 30.52
CA PRO A 9 -27.47 39.59 30.25
C PRO A 9 -27.71 39.99 28.79
N TYR A 10 -26.64 40.25 28.02
CA TYR A 10 -26.70 40.58 26.61
C TYR A 10 -26.36 39.36 25.75
N PRO A 11 -27.12 39.08 24.67
CA PRO A 11 -26.86 37.93 23.82
C PRO A 11 -25.60 38.15 22.98
N SER A 12 -24.79 37.10 22.82
CA SER A 12 -23.67 37.12 21.88
C SER A 12 -24.16 37.16 20.44
N ASP A 13 -23.43 37.87 19.58
CA ASP A 13 -23.71 37.91 18.15
C ASP A 13 -23.03 36.76 17.41
N THR A 14 -23.76 35.66 17.23
CA THR A 14 -23.30 34.54 16.41
C THR A 14 -23.35 34.84 14.91
N THR A 15 -24.10 35.87 14.49
CA THR A 15 -24.30 36.27 13.09
C THR A 15 -23.30 37.33 12.60
N LEU A 16 -22.48 37.91 13.49
CA LEU A 16 -21.42 38.84 13.09
C LEU A 16 -20.41 38.10 12.18
N GLU A 17 -20.16 38.67 11.00
CA GLU A 17 -19.29 38.06 9.99
C GLU A 17 -17.84 38.50 10.19
N PRO A 18 -16.86 37.64 9.89
CA PRO A 18 -15.48 38.07 9.71
C PRO A 18 -15.34 39.12 8.60
N GLY A 19 -14.31 39.94 8.71
CA GLY A 19 -14.00 40.98 7.73
C GLY A 19 -13.17 42.09 8.33
N THR A 20 -13.04 43.20 7.62
CA THR A 20 -12.34 44.39 8.09
C THR A 20 -13.34 45.41 8.62
N TYR A 21 -13.07 45.97 9.79
CA TYR A 21 -13.98 46.88 10.49
C TYR A 21 -13.27 48.11 11.05
N HIS A 22 -13.99 49.24 11.10
CA HIS A 22 -13.77 50.26 12.11
C HIS A 22 -14.57 49.91 13.38
N ILE A 23 -13.96 50.14 14.54
CA ILE A 23 -14.60 49.94 15.84
C ILE A 23 -14.61 51.29 16.55
N LEU A 24 -15.80 51.86 16.70
CA LEU A 24 -16.00 53.22 17.17
C LEU A 24 -16.69 53.22 18.52
N ASN A 25 -16.32 54.09 19.44
CA ASN A 25 -17.17 54.35 20.60
C ASN A 25 -18.49 54.95 20.11
N ALA A 26 -19.63 54.34 20.49
CA ALA A 26 -20.93 54.71 19.95
C ALA A 26 -21.37 56.13 20.33
N ARG A 27 -20.89 56.67 21.46
CA ARG A 27 -21.19 58.03 21.94
C ARG A 27 -20.22 59.07 21.39
N GLU A 28 -18.93 58.81 21.52
CA GLU A 28 -17.89 59.81 21.21
C GLU A 28 -17.54 59.83 19.71
N GLY A 29 -17.84 58.75 18.97
CA GLY A 29 -17.54 58.64 17.53
C GLY A 29 -16.06 58.50 17.22
N THR A 30 -15.22 58.18 18.22
CA THR A 30 -13.79 57.94 18.06
C THR A 30 -13.48 56.46 17.90
N ALA A 31 -12.48 56.16 17.08
CA ALA A 31 -12.06 54.82 16.74
C ALA A 31 -11.05 54.24 17.73
N ILE A 32 -11.08 52.91 17.89
CA ILE A 32 -9.97 52.15 18.48
C ILE A 32 -8.82 52.14 17.47
N GLN A 33 -7.68 52.69 17.85
CA GLN A 33 -6.49 52.85 17.00
C GLN A 33 -5.26 52.27 17.67
N VAL A 34 -4.36 51.63 16.92
CA VAL A 34 -2.99 51.41 17.39
C VAL A 34 -2.19 52.71 17.22
N SER A 35 -1.59 53.20 18.31
CA SER A 35 -0.87 54.48 18.32
C SER A 35 0.26 54.50 17.30
N GLU A 36 0.29 55.54 16.46
CA GLU A 36 1.32 55.71 15.43
C GLU A 36 2.69 56.06 16.02
N HIS A 37 2.71 56.63 17.22
CA HIS A 37 3.94 56.98 17.94
C HIS A 37 4.49 55.83 18.78
N ASP A 38 3.61 54.94 19.25
CA ASP A 38 3.98 53.76 20.03
C ASP A 38 3.08 52.57 19.65
N PRO A 39 3.55 51.66 18.77
CA PRO A 39 2.78 50.54 18.26
C PRO A 39 2.38 49.49 19.31
N THR A 40 2.79 49.66 20.57
CA THR A 40 2.38 48.81 21.69
C THR A 40 1.11 49.34 22.37
N HIS A 41 0.72 50.58 22.11
CA HIS A 41 -0.44 51.22 22.73
C HIS A 41 -1.66 51.19 21.81
N VAL A 42 -2.82 50.99 22.43
CA VAL A 42 -4.12 51.18 21.79
C VAL A 42 -4.79 52.39 22.41
N VAL A 43 -5.15 53.34 21.55
CA VAL A 43 -5.68 54.64 21.92
C VAL A 43 -6.95 54.94 21.15
N THR A 44 -7.77 55.82 21.70
CA THR A 44 -8.89 56.41 20.99
C THR A 44 -8.38 57.53 20.10
N TRP A 45 -8.95 57.65 18.90
CA TRP A 45 -8.64 58.76 18.02
C TRP A 45 -9.83 59.11 17.14
N LYS A 46 -9.89 60.35 16.65
CA LYS A 46 -10.93 60.75 15.71
C LYS A 46 -10.88 59.87 14.46
N GLN A 47 -12.04 59.39 14.01
CA GLN A 47 -12.13 58.50 12.87
C GLN A 47 -11.48 59.10 11.61
N HIS A 48 -10.66 58.30 10.93
CA HIS A 48 -10.11 58.55 9.60
C HIS A 48 -9.84 57.22 8.89
N ASP A 49 -9.56 57.25 7.59
CA ASP A 49 -9.39 56.04 6.77
C ASP A 49 -7.99 55.40 6.90
N GLY A 50 -7.30 55.65 8.02
CA GLY A 50 -5.96 55.11 8.24
C GLY A 50 -6.03 53.65 8.64
N GLU A 51 -5.12 52.83 8.11
CA GLU A 51 -5.09 51.38 8.40
C GLU A 51 -4.80 51.08 9.89
N SER A 52 -4.19 52.03 10.62
CA SER A 52 -4.00 51.95 12.07
C SER A 52 -5.32 51.92 12.87
N GLN A 53 -6.44 52.34 12.28
CA GLN A 53 -7.79 52.29 12.85
C GLN A 53 -8.64 51.11 12.35
N GLN A 54 -8.10 50.31 11.44
CA GLN A 54 -8.80 49.21 10.81
C GLN A 54 -8.39 47.89 11.43
N TRP A 55 -9.37 47.03 11.68
CA TRP A 55 -9.17 45.77 12.37
C TRP A 55 -9.75 44.62 11.56
N PHE A 56 -8.93 43.61 11.32
CA PHE A 56 -9.38 42.30 10.85
C PHE A 56 -10.07 41.58 12.01
N LEU A 57 -11.37 41.39 11.87
CA LEU A 57 -12.17 40.58 12.76
C LEU A 57 -12.11 39.13 12.28
N GLN A 58 -11.35 38.30 12.99
CA GLN A 58 -11.10 36.90 12.63
C GLN A 58 -11.74 35.96 13.65
N ARG A 59 -12.40 34.88 13.20
CA ARG A 59 -13.00 33.90 14.13
C ARG A 59 -11.92 33.24 15.01
N SER A 60 -12.20 33.13 16.31
CA SER A 60 -11.34 32.45 17.28
C SER A 60 -12.21 31.77 18.34
N GLY A 61 -12.37 30.45 18.21
CA GLY A 61 -13.27 29.67 19.07
C GLY A 61 -14.72 30.18 19.03
N HIS A 62 -15.29 30.50 20.20
CA HIS A 62 -16.63 31.09 20.33
C HIS A 62 -16.67 32.62 20.17
N GLY A 63 -15.53 33.25 19.91
CA GLY A 63 -15.41 34.70 19.74
C GLY A 63 -14.56 35.05 18.53
N TYR A 64 -13.80 36.13 18.67
CA TYR A 64 -12.96 36.69 17.63
C TYR A 64 -11.64 37.20 18.19
N GLN A 65 -10.63 37.21 17.35
CA GLN A 65 -9.45 38.03 17.55
C GLN A 65 -9.53 39.24 16.62
N LEU A 66 -8.90 40.33 17.05
CA LEU A 66 -8.89 41.61 16.34
C LEU A 66 -7.45 41.92 16.01
N GLN A 67 -7.03 41.65 14.78
CA GLN A 67 -5.69 41.99 14.30
C GLN A 67 -5.74 43.37 13.66
N ASN A 68 -4.80 44.24 13.98
CA ASN A 68 -4.71 45.54 13.32
C ASN A 68 -4.29 45.34 11.85
N ARG A 69 -4.82 46.18 10.94
CA ARG A 69 -4.52 46.06 9.51
C ARG A 69 -3.10 46.51 9.16
N TYR A 70 -2.59 47.54 9.84
CA TYR A 70 -1.28 48.12 9.54
C TYR A 70 -0.15 47.47 10.35
N TYR A 71 -0.43 47.15 11.62
CA TYR A 71 0.53 46.57 12.54
C TYR A 71 0.29 45.07 12.72
N ASP A 72 1.36 44.28 12.76
CA ASP A 72 1.31 42.87 13.16
C ASP A 72 1.09 42.74 14.69
N ALA A 73 -0.09 43.18 15.12
CA ALA A 73 -0.50 43.23 16.51
C ALA A 73 -2.02 43.04 16.63
N TYR A 74 -2.42 42.47 17.75
CA TYR A 74 -3.78 42.18 18.11
C TYR A 74 -4.26 43.08 19.26
N LEU A 75 -5.55 43.38 19.28
CA LEU A 75 -6.19 43.98 20.44
C LEU A 75 -6.15 42.98 21.59
N ALA A 76 -5.40 43.31 22.64
CA ALA A 76 -5.15 42.43 23.76
C ALA A 76 -5.31 43.16 25.09
N VAL A 77 -5.27 42.41 26.19
CA VAL A 77 -5.33 42.96 27.55
C VAL A 77 -4.10 42.55 28.35
N SER A 78 -3.51 43.49 29.09
CA SER A 78 -2.25 43.26 29.82
C SER A 78 -2.40 42.33 31.02
N ASN A 79 -3.59 42.32 31.62
CA ASN A 79 -3.99 41.38 32.66
C ASN A 79 -5.52 41.24 32.67
N THR A 80 -6.04 40.29 33.43
CA THR A 80 -7.47 39.97 33.45
C THR A 80 -8.19 40.51 34.69
N ASP A 81 -7.56 41.46 35.40
CA ASP A 81 -8.15 42.14 36.55
C ASP A 81 -9.01 43.33 36.10
N ASN A 82 -9.83 43.85 37.01
CA ASN A 82 -10.56 45.07 36.74
C ASN A 82 -9.57 46.23 36.54
N SER A 83 -9.86 47.13 35.60
CA SER A 83 -8.95 48.18 35.10
C SER A 83 -7.67 47.69 34.41
N GLY A 84 -7.62 46.44 33.93
CA GLY A 84 -6.54 45.98 33.06
C GLY A 84 -6.45 46.81 31.79
N LEU A 85 -5.25 47.19 31.36
CA LEU A 85 -5.03 48.02 30.18
C LEU A 85 -5.26 47.20 28.90
N VAL A 86 -6.00 47.76 27.95
CA VAL A 86 -6.10 47.23 26.59
C VAL A 86 -4.96 47.81 25.76
N TYR A 87 -4.22 46.96 25.06
CA TYR A 87 -2.99 47.32 24.37
C TYR A 87 -2.80 46.48 23.10
N ALA A 88 -1.77 46.82 22.31
CA ALA A 88 -1.44 46.10 21.09
C ALA A 88 -0.37 45.04 21.40
N SER A 89 -0.68 43.77 21.12
CA SER A 89 0.17 42.63 21.45
C SER A 89 0.40 41.73 20.25
N ARG A 90 1.54 41.05 20.18
CA ARG A 90 1.74 39.95 19.21
C ARG A 90 0.93 38.71 19.53
N TYR A 91 0.36 38.62 20.74
CA TYR A 91 -0.44 37.49 21.19
C TYR A 91 -1.93 37.87 21.23
N PRO A 92 -2.80 37.14 20.51
CA PRO A 92 -4.21 37.48 20.41
C PRO A 92 -4.94 37.26 21.73
N THR A 93 -5.96 38.11 21.96
CA THR A 93 -6.98 37.90 22.98
C THR A 93 -8.31 37.61 22.29
N THR A 94 -9.08 36.64 22.82
CA THR A 94 -10.40 36.31 22.29
C THR A 94 -11.47 37.22 22.90
N TRP A 95 -12.22 37.88 22.03
CA TRP A 95 -13.31 38.79 22.36
C TRP A 95 -14.65 38.23 21.90
N VAL A 96 -15.70 38.47 22.69
CA VAL A 96 -17.09 38.15 22.38
C VAL A 96 -17.85 39.46 22.19
N PHE A 97 -18.59 39.56 21.08
CA PHE A 97 -19.41 40.73 20.78
C PHE A 97 -20.83 40.45 21.25
N LEU A 98 -21.33 41.27 22.17
CA LEU A 98 -22.68 41.16 22.72
C LEU A 98 -23.57 42.25 22.14
N LYS A 99 -24.75 41.90 21.62
CA LYS A 99 -25.67 42.89 21.00
C LYS A 99 -26.28 43.79 22.06
N PHE A 100 -26.24 45.10 21.82
CA PHE A 100 -26.90 46.11 22.63
C PHE A 100 -27.37 47.29 21.77
N ASP A 101 -28.69 47.45 21.63
CA ASP A 101 -29.31 48.62 20.97
C ASP A 101 -28.69 48.96 19.60
N GLY A 102 -28.58 47.97 18.72
CA GLY A 102 -27.96 48.11 17.39
C GLY A 102 -26.42 48.27 17.40
N ASN A 103 -25.81 48.33 18.57
CA ASN A 103 -24.37 48.42 18.80
C ASN A 103 -23.89 47.16 19.55
N TYR A 104 -22.64 47.19 20.02
CA TYR A 104 -21.98 46.07 20.67
C TYR A 104 -21.33 46.45 22.00
N ILE A 105 -21.29 45.48 22.90
CA ILE A 105 -20.37 45.44 24.04
C ILE A 105 -19.30 44.41 23.69
N ILE A 106 -18.03 44.82 23.78
CA ILE A 106 -16.88 43.95 23.47
C ILE A 106 -16.40 43.34 24.79
N GLN A 107 -16.65 42.05 24.98
CA GLN A 107 -16.37 41.31 26.22
C GLN A 107 -15.17 40.39 26.05
N LEU A 108 -14.33 40.27 27.07
CA LEU A 108 -13.28 39.27 27.15
C LEU A 108 -13.91 37.86 27.28
N ALA A 109 -13.53 36.91 26.42
CA ALA A 109 -14.28 35.66 26.28
C ALA A 109 -14.37 34.78 27.55
N ASP A 110 -13.36 34.84 28.42
CA ASP A 110 -13.23 33.97 29.59
C ASP A 110 -13.61 34.67 30.91
N LYS A 111 -13.95 35.96 30.89
CA LYS A 111 -14.29 36.73 32.09
C LYS A 111 -15.38 37.75 31.85
N ASN A 112 -16.08 38.10 32.93
CA ASN A 112 -17.03 39.20 32.91
C ASN A 112 -16.33 40.57 32.89
N ARG A 113 -15.68 40.89 31.78
CA ARG A 113 -14.89 42.11 31.60
C ARG A 113 -15.10 42.65 30.20
N VAL A 114 -15.36 43.94 30.06
CA VAL A 114 -15.67 44.58 28.79
C VAL A 114 -14.75 45.75 28.52
N VAL A 115 -14.51 46.03 27.25
CA VAL A 115 -13.70 47.18 26.80
C VAL A 115 -14.42 48.48 27.18
N ASP A 116 -13.68 49.35 27.86
CA ASP A 116 -14.11 50.60 28.47
C ASP A 116 -13.19 51.73 28.01
N LEU A 117 -13.77 52.77 27.41
CA LEU A 117 -13.05 54.01 27.11
C LEU A 117 -12.83 54.78 28.41
N HIS A 118 -11.58 55.00 28.79
CA HIS A 118 -11.23 55.57 30.09
C HIS A 118 -11.93 56.92 30.33
N ASN A 119 -12.68 57.00 31.43
CA ASN A 119 -13.51 58.16 31.81
C ASN A 119 -14.53 58.60 30.74
N GLY A 120 -14.80 57.77 29.73
CA GLY A 120 -15.64 58.09 28.59
C GLY A 120 -15.21 59.29 27.76
N SER A 121 -13.92 59.62 27.77
CA SER A 121 -13.38 60.78 27.05
C SER A 121 -12.95 60.40 25.64
N GLY A 122 -13.58 60.98 24.61
CA GLY A 122 -13.18 60.85 23.21
C GLY A 122 -11.94 61.65 22.79
N HIS A 123 -11.16 62.20 23.73
CA HIS A 123 -9.93 62.92 23.37
C HIS A 123 -8.91 61.99 22.74
N ASN A 124 -8.34 62.42 21.61
CA ASN A 124 -7.25 61.74 20.91
C ASN A 124 -6.13 61.33 21.88
N GLY A 125 -5.72 60.06 21.82
CA GLY A 125 -4.67 59.50 22.65
C GLY A 125 -5.15 58.93 24.00
N ASN A 126 -6.42 59.09 24.36
CA ASN A 126 -6.96 58.44 25.56
C ASN A 126 -6.97 56.92 25.40
N VAL A 127 -6.89 56.19 26.51
CA VAL A 127 -6.67 54.73 26.54
C VAL A 127 -7.95 53.96 26.84
N PHE A 128 -7.88 52.64 26.68
CA PHE A 128 -8.96 51.73 27.02
C PHE A 128 -8.54 50.77 28.13
N HIS A 129 -9.49 50.42 28.98
CA HIS A 129 -9.32 49.42 30.01
C HIS A 129 -10.39 48.34 29.89
N ILE A 130 -10.23 47.26 30.64
CA ILE A 130 -11.31 46.31 30.87
C ILE A 130 -11.98 46.55 32.22
N PHE A 131 -13.30 46.55 32.25
CA PHE A 131 -14.08 46.72 33.49
C PHE A 131 -15.20 45.69 33.62
N ASN A 132 -15.65 45.44 34.85
CA ASN A 132 -16.80 44.58 35.13
C ASN A 132 -18.04 44.99 34.33
N GLN A 133 -18.70 44.04 33.68
CA GLN A 133 -20.05 44.25 33.18
C GLN A 133 -21.04 44.01 34.32
N ASP A 134 -21.45 45.10 34.97
CA ASP A 134 -22.38 45.12 36.11
C ASP A 134 -23.84 45.34 35.68
N GLY A 135 -24.11 45.31 34.37
CA GLY A 135 -25.44 45.56 33.80
C GLY A 135 -25.79 47.05 33.70
N SER A 136 -24.96 47.96 34.23
CA SER A 136 -25.19 49.40 34.07
C SER A 136 -24.88 49.83 32.64
N HIS A 137 -25.78 50.63 32.06
CA HIS A 137 -25.60 51.18 30.72
C HIS A 137 -24.60 52.34 30.77
N MET A 138 -23.33 52.04 30.52
CA MET A 138 -22.29 53.06 30.43
C MET A 138 -21.92 53.32 28.95
N PRO A 139 -22.18 54.52 28.40
CA PRO A 139 -21.94 54.81 26.99
C PRO A 139 -20.49 54.59 26.52
N HIS A 140 -19.53 54.70 27.44
CA HIS A 140 -18.12 54.46 27.17
C HIS A 140 -17.73 52.97 27.03
N ARG A 141 -18.70 52.06 27.13
CA ARG A 141 -18.55 50.60 26.90
C ARG A 141 -19.33 50.09 25.68
N ILE A 142 -19.94 51.01 24.93
CA ILE A 142 -20.78 50.70 23.78
C ILE A 142 -20.01 51.05 22.51
N TRP A 143 -19.96 50.11 21.57
CA TRP A 143 -19.13 50.15 20.38
C TRP A 143 -19.97 49.94 19.13
N ARG A 144 -19.83 50.85 18.15
CA ARG A 144 -20.38 50.69 16.81
C ARG A 144 -19.34 50.02 15.93
N LEU A 145 -19.75 49.00 15.19
CA LEU A 145 -18.91 48.33 14.19
C LEU A 145 -19.33 48.81 12.81
N GLU A 146 -18.38 49.37 12.06
CA GLU A 146 -18.59 49.77 10.67
C GLU A 146 -17.76 48.86 9.77
N ARG A 147 -18.46 48.03 8.97
CA ARG A 147 -17.83 47.06 8.07
C ARG A 147 -17.25 47.75 6.85
N LEU A 148 -16.01 47.40 6.51
CA LEU A 148 -15.26 47.98 5.38
C LEU A 148 -15.13 47.00 4.22
N SER A 149 -14.83 45.72 4.49
CA SER A 149 -14.65 44.68 3.46
C SER A 149 -14.80 43.27 4.02
N ASP A 150 -14.82 42.27 3.13
CA ASP A 150 -14.76 40.84 3.45
C ASP A 150 -13.34 40.34 3.80
N ASP A 151 -12.33 41.21 3.71
CA ASP A 151 -10.94 40.83 3.96
C ASP A 151 -10.71 40.56 5.45
N VAL A 152 -10.05 39.45 5.74
CA VAL A 152 -9.74 38.98 7.09
C VAL A 152 -8.23 38.99 7.37
N GLY A 153 -7.41 39.57 6.48
CA GLY A 153 -5.98 39.79 6.70
C GLY A 153 -5.13 38.53 6.75
N ASN A 154 -5.64 37.42 6.19
CA ASN A 154 -5.02 36.10 6.31
C ASN A 154 -4.82 35.47 4.92
N GLU A 155 -4.11 36.18 4.04
CA GLU A 155 -3.67 35.67 2.73
C GLU A 155 -2.95 34.31 2.87
N GLU A 156 -2.14 34.15 3.93
CA GLU A 156 -1.42 32.92 4.24
C GLU A 156 -2.38 31.71 4.45
N LEU A 157 -3.56 31.92 5.05
CA LEU A 157 -4.55 30.85 5.21
C LEU A 157 -5.23 30.47 3.89
N ALA A 158 -5.35 31.41 2.95
CA ALA A 158 -5.85 31.14 1.61
C ALA A 158 -4.84 30.34 0.79
N GLU A 159 -3.56 30.72 0.85
CA GLU A 159 -2.45 29.99 0.24
C GLU A 159 -2.31 28.57 0.82
N ILE A 160 -2.40 28.41 2.14
CA ILE A 160 -2.38 27.10 2.80
C ILE A 160 -3.56 26.24 2.34
N LYS A 161 -4.75 26.82 2.15
CA LYS A 161 -5.91 26.07 1.64
C LYS A 161 -5.71 25.61 0.20
N GLU A 162 -5.13 26.46 -0.64
CA GLU A 162 -4.80 26.12 -2.03
C GLU A 162 -3.72 25.03 -2.10
N GLU A 163 -2.66 25.15 -1.29
CA GLU A 163 -1.61 24.13 -1.19
C GLU A 163 -2.19 22.79 -0.69
N MET A 164 -3.08 22.80 0.30
CA MET A 164 -3.79 21.59 0.75
C MET A 164 -4.67 20.99 -0.34
N ALA A 165 -5.36 21.81 -1.13
CA ALA A 165 -6.17 21.33 -2.25
C ALA A 165 -5.30 20.65 -3.31
N ASN A 166 -4.15 21.24 -3.65
CA ASN A 166 -3.17 20.66 -4.58
C ASN A 166 -2.59 19.35 -4.04
N LYS A 167 -2.14 19.31 -2.77
CA LYS A 167 -1.63 18.08 -2.14
C LYS A 167 -2.67 16.96 -2.09
N ASN A 168 -3.95 17.28 -1.87
CA ASN A 168 -5.02 16.29 -1.90
C ASN A 168 -5.24 15.70 -3.29
N LYS A 169 -5.07 16.52 -4.34
CA LYS A 169 -5.13 16.04 -5.72
C LYS A 169 -3.98 15.08 -6.02
N ASP A 170 -2.75 15.47 -5.70
CA ASP A 170 -1.56 14.62 -5.90
C ASP A 170 -1.66 13.30 -5.12
N LEU A 171 -2.24 13.35 -3.92
CA LEU A 171 -2.49 12.16 -3.11
C LEU A 171 -3.48 11.20 -3.79
N LEU A 172 -4.53 11.73 -4.43
CA LEU A 172 -5.52 10.94 -5.15
C LEU A 172 -4.87 10.26 -6.37
N GLU A 173 -4.08 11.01 -7.15
CA GLU A 173 -3.33 10.50 -8.31
C GLU A 173 -2.37 9.38 -7.88
N SER A 174 -1.60 9.59 -6.80
CA SER A 174 -0.69 8.58 -6.25
C SER A 174 -1.42 7.32 -5.78
N GLN A 175 -2.64 7.45 -5.23
CA GLN A 175 -3.46 6.29 -4.83
C GLN A 175 -3.92 5.47 -6.04
N GLU A 176 -4.31 6.12 -7.13
CA GLU A 176 -4.70 5.45 -8.36
C GLU A 176 -3.52 4.69 -8.98
N GLU A 177 -2.34 5.29 -9.05
CA GLU A 177 -1.11 4.63 -9.52
C GLU A 177 -0.75 3.41 -8.67
N LEU A 178 -0.84 3.53 -7.34
CA LEU A 178 -0.58 2.43 -6.42
C LEU A 178 -1.57 1.29 -6.61
N PHE A 179 -2.85 1.61 -6.87
CA PHE A 179 -3.85 0.60 -7.18
C PHE A 179 -3.55 -0.14 -8.49
N SER A 180 -3.13 0.59 -9.54
CA SER A 180 -2.72 -0.01 -10.81
C SER A 180 -1.50 -0.91 -10.65
N ALA A 181 -0.45 -0.42 -9.99
CA ALA A 181 0.78 -1.19 -9.74
C ALA A 181 0.51 -2.46 -8.91
N LYS A 182 -0.38 -2.38 -7.93
CA LYS A 182 -0.78 -3.54 -7.12
C LYS A 182 -1.49 -4.59 -7.96
N LYS A 183 -2.34 -4.17 -8.91
CA LYS A 183 -3.02 -5.08 -9.83
C LYS A 183 -2.01 -5.79 -10.76
N GLU A 184 -1.11 -5.04 -11.37
CA GLU A 184 -0.05 -5.61 -12.23
C GLU A 184 0.85 -6.59 -11.46
N LEU A 185 1.18 -6.27 -10.21
CA LEU A 185 1.96 -7.17 -9.35
C LEU A 185 1.22 -8.49 -9.08
N SER A 186 -0.10 -8.45 -8.86
CA SER A 186 -0.92 -9.64 -8.67
C SER A 186 -0.99 -10.50 -9.93
N GLU A 187 -1.09 -9.88 -11.10
CA GLU A 187 -1.07 -10.58 -12.39
C GLU A 187 0.28 -11.26 -12.64
N SER A 188 1.38 -10.54 -12.38
CA SER A 188 2.74 -11.07 -12.48
C SER A 188 2.97 -12.26 -11.53
N HIS A 189 2.46 -12.19 -10.30
CA HIS A 189 2.56 -13.29 -9.34
C HIS A 189 1.83 -14.55 -9.80
N THR A 190 0.66 -14.38 -10.41
CA THR A 190 -0.13 -15.48 -10.99
C THR A 190 0.63 -16.14 -12.15
N LEU A 191 1.22 -15.34 -13.04
CA LEU A 191 2.01 -15.85 -14.16
C LEU A 191 3.26 -16.60 -13.68
N LEU A 192 3.92 -16.11 -12.64
CA LEU A 192 5.09 -16.76 -12.06
C LEU A 192 4.73 -18.14 -11.48
N HIS A 193 3.62 -18.24 -10.76
CA HIS A 193 3.12 -19.52 -10.26
C HIS A 193 2.80 -20.50 -11.40
N GLN A 194 2.21 -20.04 -12.51
CA GLN A 194 1.96 -20.89 -13.69
C GLN A 194 3.25 -21.40 -14.33
N ARG A 195 4.29 -20.55 -14.39
CA ARG A 195 5.60 -20.95 -14.90
C ARG A 195 6.26 -21.99 -14.01
N ASP A 196 6.20 -21.83 -12.69
CA ASP A 196 6.75 -22.80 -11.74
C ASP A 196 6.07 -24.18 -11.88
N GLU A 197 4.75 -24.21 -12.09
CA GLU A 197 4.03 -25.45 -12.33
C GLU A 197 4.48 -26.12 -13.65
N THR A 198 4.65 -25.33 -14.70
CA THR A 198 5.14 -25.82 -16.00
C THR A 198 6.55 -26.40 -15.87
N ILE A 199 7.44 -25.74 -15.13
CA ILE A 199 8.80 -26.21 -14.88
C ILE A 199 8.77 -27.55 -14.14
N ARG A 200 7.94 -27.69 -13.09
CA ARG A 200 7.79 -28.97 -12.37
C ARG A 200 7.30 -30.08 -13.30
N GLN A 201 6.31 -29.80 -14.15
CA GLN A 201 5.79 -30.79 -15.09
C GLN A 201 6.84 -31.25 -16.11
N LEU A 202 7.62 -30.30 -16.65
CA LEU A 202 8.71 -30.61 -17.60
C LEU A 202 9.84 -31.41 -16.93
N GLN A 203 10.19 -31.10 -15.69
CA GLN A 203 11.19 -31.87 -14.93
C GLN A 203 10.73 -33.32 -14.72
N GLN A 204 9.44 -33.55 -14.44
CA GLN A 204 8.89 -34.90 -14.30
C GLN A 204 8.89 -35.65 -15.64
N ASP A 205 8.48 -35.01 -16.74
CA ASP A 205 8.52 -35.61 -18.08
C ASP A 205 9.95 -36.01 -18.47
N LEU A 206 10.91 -35.09 -18.27
CA LEU A 206 12.31 -35.33 -18.58
C LEU A 206 12.86 -36.52 -17.80
N LYS A 207 12.58 -36.59 -16.49
CA LYS A 207 12.98 -37.75 -15.66
C LYS A 207 12.39 -39.06 -16.18
N SER A 208 11.10 -39.09 -16.53
CA SER A 208 10.47 -40.30 -17.06
C SER A 208 11.07 -40.76 -18.39
N LYS A 209 11.45 -39.80 -19.25
CA LYS A 209 12.10 -40.09 -20.53
C LYS A 209 13.53 -40.59 -20.36
N GLU A 210 14.29 -40.06 -19.40
CA GLU A 210 15.61 -40.57 -19.05
C GLU A 210 15.56 -42.03 -18.57
N GLU A 211 14.58 -42.36 -17.72
CA GLU A 211 14.35 -43.73 -17.25
C GLU A 211 13.97 -44.67 -18.41
N ALA A 212 13.06 -44.24 -19.30
CA ALA A 212 12.68 -45.01 -20.49
C ALA A 212 13.86 -45.23 -21.46
N LEU A 213 14.69 -44.20 -21.65
CA LEU A 213 15.87 -44.27 -22.51
C LEU A 213 16.94 -45.20 -21.93
N SER A 214 17.16 -45.16 -20.62
CA SER A 214 18.02 -46.12 -19.91
C SER A 214 17.55 -47.56 -20.11
N HIS A 215 16.24 -47.81 -19.99
CA HIS A 215 15.66 -49.12 -20.24
C HIS A 215 15.84 -49.58 -21.69
N ALA A 216 15.58 -48.69 -22.66
CA ALA A 216 15.75 -48.98 -24.08
C ALA A 216 17.21 -49.33 -24.44
N HIS A 217 18.19 -48.65 -23.83
CA HIS A 217 19.60 -49.00 -23.99
C HIS A 217 19.90 -50.42 -23.51
N LYS A 218 19.40 -50.80 -22.32
CA LYS A 218 19.58 -52.15 -21.77
C LYS A 218 18.99 -53.22 -22.67
N VAL A 219 17.75 -53.02 -23.15
CA VAL A 219 17.10 -53.97 -24.09
C VAL A 219 17.87 -54.08 -25.40
N ASN A 220 18.42 -52.98 -25.90
CA ASN A 220 19.23 -53.00 -27.11
C ASN A 220 20.57 -53.74 -26.91
N GLU A 221 21.21 -53.61 -25.75
CA GLU A 221 22.40 -54.39 -25.38
C GLU A 221 22.09 -55.89 -25.30
N GLU A 222 20.98 -56.28 -24.65
CA GLU A 222 20.52 -57.67 -24.59
C GLU A 222 20.22 -58.23 -25.99
N SER A 223 19.57 -57.43 -26.85
CA SER A 223 19.30 -57.79 -28.25
C SER A 223 20.58 -57.93 -29.07
N ALA A 224 21.57 -57.06 -28.87
CA ALA A 224 22.89 -57.19 -29.50
C ALA A 224 23.61 -58.47 -29.02
N HIS A 225 23.52 -58.81 -27.73
CA HIS A 225 24.07 -60.03 -27.18
C HIS A 225 23.42 -61.29 -27.80
N LEU A 226 22.09 -61.32 -27.88
CA LEU A 226 21.34 -62.41 -28.51
C LEU A 226 21.70 -62.58 -30.00
N ARG A 227 21.83 -61.48 -30.75
CA ARG A 227 22.27 -61.52 -32.15
C ARG A 227 23.66 -62.15 -32.31
N ASN A 228 24.60 -61.82 -31.42
CA ASN A 228 25.93 -62.42 -31.42
C ASN A 228 25.88 -63.92 -31.09
N GLN A 229 25.05 -64.35 -30.14
CA GLN A 229 24.86 -65.77 -29.83
C GLN A 229 24.23 -66.53 -31.02
N HIS A 230 23.24 -65.94 -31.69
CA HIS A 230 22.60 -66.53 -32.86
C HIS A 230 23.61 -66.74 -33.99
N SER A 231 24.40 -65.71 -34.31
CA SER A 231 25.47 -65.79 -35.31
C SER A 231 26.47 -66.92 -35.01
N LEU A 232 26.84 -67.09 -33.73
CA LEU A 232 27.72 -68.19 -33.31
C LEU A 232 27.07 -69.57 -33.48
N LEU A 233 25.79 -69.71 -33.17
CA LEU A 233 25.05 -70.97 -33.35
C LEU A 233 24.88 -71.29 -34.84
N GLU A 234 24.59 -70.31 -35.69
CA GLU A 234 24.53 -70.47 -37.15
C GLU A 234 25.87 -70.95 -37.71
N TYR A 235 26.98 -70.37 -37.26
CA TYR A 235 28.32 -70.82 -37.64
C TYR A 235 28.57 -72.29 -37.26
N LYS A 236 28.26 -72.66 -36.01
CA LYS A 236 28.39 -74.06 -35.53
C LYS A 236 27.51 -75.03 -36.31
N LEU A 237 26.28 -74.63 -36.63
CA LEU A 237 25.35 -75.45 -37.42
C LEU A 237 25.89 -75.68 -38.84
N SER A 238 26.41 -74.63 -39.48
CA SER A 238 27.04 -74.73 -40.80
C SER A 238 28.26 -75.66 -40.79
N GLN A 239 29.07 -75.61 -39.73
CA GLN A 239 30.18 -76.55 -39.54
C GLN A 239 29.67 -78.00 -39.43
N GLN A 240 28.68 -78.26 -38.59
CA GLN A 240 28.08 -79.60 -38.46
C GLN A 240 27.46 -80.11 -39.78
N GLN A 241 26.83 -79.24 -40.56
CA GLN A 241 26.33 -79.59 -41.89
C GLN A 241 27.46 -80.00 -42.85
N THR A 242 28.61 -79.36 -42.75
CA THR A 242 29.79 -79.72 -43.56
C THR A 242 30.38 -81.07 -43.13
N GLU A 243 30.48 -81.30 -41.82
CA GLU A 243 30.95 -82.58 -41.25
C GLU A 243 30.01 -83.74 -41.60
N THR A 244 28.70 -83.56 -41.48
CA THR A 244 27.69 -84.58 -41.85
C THR A 244 27.71 -84.90 -43.34
N LYS A 245 27.83 -83.90 -44.23
CA LYS A 245 28.05 -84.14 -45.67
C LYS A 245 29.33 -84.93 -45.92
N GLY A 246 30.41 -84.62 -45.19
CA GLY A 246 31.67 -85.35 -45.27
C GLY A 246 31.55 -86.80 -44.80
N LEU A 247 30.80 -87.04 -43.72
CA LEU A 247 30.49 -88.39 -43.23
C LEU A 247 29.60 -89.15 -44.20
N GLN A 248 28.57 -88.52 -44.76
CA GLN A 248 27.70 -89.11 -45.78
C GLN A 248 28.51 -89.59 -46.98
N ALA A 249 29.43 -88.75 -47.50
CA ALA A 249 30.31 -89.14 -48.59
C ALA A 249 31.20 -90.35 -48.25
N LYS A 250 31.60 -90.51 -46.98
CA LYS A 250 32.32 -91.71 -46.51
C LYS A 250 31.41 -92.93 -46.44
N VAL A 251 30.18 -92.77 -45.97
CA VAL A 251 29.17 -93.85 -45.96
C VAL A 251 28.87 -94.31 -47.38
N ASP A 252 28.58 -93.39 -48.30
CA ASP A 252 28.33 -93.69 -49.71
C ASP A 252 29.52 -94.44 -50.34
N ARG A 253 30.75 -94.07 -49.96
CA ARG A 253 31.97 -94.78 -50.38
C ARG A 253 32.09 -96.18 -49.78
N ILE A 254 31.72 -96.37 -48.52
CA ILE A 254 31.69 -97.68 -47.87
C ILE A 254 30.62 -98.55 -48.52
N GLU A 255 29.41 -98.03 -48.75
CA GLU A 255 28.33 -98.73 -49.47
C GLU A 255 28.79 -99.14 -50.87
N TYR A 256 29.47 -98.24 -51.59
CA TYR A 256 30.10 -98.56 -52.87
C TYR A 256 31.12 -99.70 -52.75
N LEU A 257 32.01 -99.67 -51.74
CA LEU A 257 32.98 -100.75 -51.52
C LEU A 257 32.31 -102.07 -51.12
N ILE A 258 31.27 -102.04 -50.29
CA ILE A 258 30.47 -103.22 -49.94
C ILE A 258 29.80 -103.78 -51.20
N SER A 259 29.28 -102.94 -52.09
CA SER A 259 28.73 -103.37 -53.38
C SER A 259 29.78 -104.02 -54.28
N GLN A 260 31.06 -103.62 -54.21
CA GLN A 260 32.16 -104.27 -54.92
C GLN A 260 32.59 -105.62 -54.28
N VAL A 261 32.42 -105.77 -52.97
CA VAL A 261 32.73 -107.02 -52.25
C VAL A 261 31.55 -108.01 -52.28
N GLY A 262 30.33 -107.54 -52.55
CA GLY A 262 29.10 -108.33 -52.66
C GLY A 262 28.99 -109.24 -53.90
N ASP A 263 29.87 -109.09 -54.89
CA ASP A 263 29.93 -109.95 -56.08
C ASP A 263 30.90 -111.14 -55.95
N ILE A 264 31.30 -111.47 -54.71
CA ILE A 264 31.96 -112.73 -54.39
C ILE A 264 31.22 -113.44 -53.25
N SER A 265 30.38 -114.40 -53.61
CA SER A 265 30.03 -115.51 -52.73
C SER A 265 29.72 -116.75 -53.57
N PRO A 266 29.93 -117.97 -53.05
CA PRO A 266 29.69 -118.35 -51.66
C PRO A 266 30.91 -119.04 -51.02
N VAL A 267 31.01 -119.16 -49.70
CA VAL A 267 30.49 -120.30 -48.94
C VAL A 267 30.84 -120.05 -47.47
N LEU A 268 29.82 -120.03 -46.60
CA LEU A 268 29.75 -120.55 -45.21
C LEU A 268 28.77 -119.68 -44.41
N GLY A 269 27.56 -120.22 -44.23
CA GLY A 269 26.52 -119.59 -43.41
C GLY A 269 26.83 -119.68 -41.93
N TYR A 270 26.35 -118.69 -41.18
CA TYR A 270 25.87 -118.87 -39.82
C TYR A 270 24.71 -117.89 -39.56
N ASP A 271 23.65 -118.48 -39.03
CA ASP A 271 22.45 -117.90 -38.43
C ASP A 271 22.80 -117.13 -37.15
N TYR A 272 22.25 -115.92 -36.99
CA TYR A 272 22.14 -115.26 -35.68
C TYR A 272 20.85 -114.45 -35.62
N ARG A 273 19.77 -115.15 -35.27
CA ARG A 273 18.70 -114.59 -34.44
C ARG A 273 19.23 -114.30 -33.03
N ASP A 274 18.58 -113.32 -32.40
CA ASP A 274 18.66 -112.92 -30.99
C ASP A 274 19.91 -112.18 -30.52
N LEU A 275 19.74 -110.86 -30.33
CA LEU A 275 20.14 -110.17 -29.10
C LEU A 275 19.21 -108.97 -28.88
N ALA A 276 18.11 -109.25 -28.18
CA ALA A 276 17.36 -108.23 -27.46
C ALA A 276 18.11 -107.81 -26.20
N GLN A 277 17.79 -106.59 -25.76
CA GLN A 277 17.79 -106.14 -24.35
C GLN A 277 19.10 -105.54 -23.82
N VAL A 278 19.06 -104.23 -23.54
CA VAL A 278 19.50 -103.58 -22.28
C VAL A 278 19.10 -102.09 -22.32
N MET A 279 18.14 -101.74 -21.46
CA MET A 279 17.99 -100.53 -20.61
C MET A 279 18.27 -99.13 -21.23
N GLY A 280 17.41 -98.12 -21.12
CA GLY A 280 16.19 -97.93 -20.33
C GLY A 280 15.63 -96.52 -20.56
N LYS A 281 14.37 -96.31 -20.17
CA LYS A 281 13.79 -94.98 -19.93
C LYS A 281 14.52 -94.31 -18.73
N PRO A 282 14.41 -92.98 -18.60
CA PRO A 282 13.39 -92.50 -17.67
C PRO A 282 12.61 -91.26 -18.15
N ASP A 283 11.39 -91.18 -17.60
CA ASP A 283 10.53 -90.02 -17.45
C ASP A 283 11.22 -88.88 -16.68
N GLY A 284 10.70 -87.66 -16.80
CA GLY A 284 11.15 -86.56 -15.94
C GLY A 284 10.58 -85.19 -16.26
N SER A 285 9.26 -85.03 -16.13
CA SER A 285 8.61 -83.74 -15.90
C SER A 285 9.22 -83.01 -14.70
N THR A 286 9.50 -81.70 -14.78
CA THR A 286 9.14 -80.77 -13.70
C THR A 286 9.03 -79.32 -14.17
N SER A 287 7.91 -78.73 -13.75
CA SER A 287 7.51 -77.33 -13.82
C SER A 287 8.11 -76.52 -12.65
N ILE A 288 7.84 -75.21 -12.66
CA ILE A 288 7.89 -74.22 -11.56
C ILE A 288 9.21 -73.41 -11.50
N GLY A 289 9.22 -72.08 -11.54
CA GLY A 289 8.10 -71.14 -11.52
C GLY A 289 8.52 -69.67 -11.49
N ASN A 290 7.51 -68.82 -11.66
CA ASN A 290 7.47 -67.43 -11.24
C ASN A 290 7.99 -67.25 -9.81
N LYS A 291 8.74 -66.17 -9.58
CA LYS A 291 8.61 -65.33 -8.38
C LYS A 291 8.92 -63.87 -8.71
N ASN A 292 7.90 -63.05 -8.38
CA ASN A 292 7.86 -61.65 -7.95
C ASN A 292 8.54 -60.57 -8.80
#